data_AF-A8XLG5-F1
#
_entry.id   AF-A8XLG5-F1
#
_cell.length_a   1.000
_cell.length_b   1.000
_cell.length_c   1.000
_cell.angle_alpha   90.00
_cell.angle_beta   90.00
_cell.angle_gamma   90.00
#
_symmetry.space_group_name_H-M   'P 1'
#
loop_
_entity.id
_entity.type
_entity.pdbx_description
1 polymer ?
#
loop_
_entity_poly.entity_id
_entity_poly.type
_entity_poly.pdbx_seq_one_letter_code
_entity_poly.pdbx_strand_id
1 'polypeptide(L)'
;MNSIRTIHTAINFEIARQFEILNSNGTVQKETRAADQDGRTVSMREKDDVDTDYRFMVEPNLPKLRIKEEWLTMAEEEMKNAGKADFEYLRDVIGFDPRSSIHIAEDPDLLAFVKRCIRLRDSSVSAEEILYWMKQLKTTMQRSKCNYPPQSEFFARQFMTLLNLVRQRRLTHLRVLDLLRYYSTTFEGDSSEGEEEGVTEFVEKHQLWRIEDTREIERLVGDMMRRNEKLVEKARNGNSKSFNRLRNLINEATEKRIDIAELCEVMKQFLDQKLV
;
A
#
# COMPACT_ATOMS: atom_id res chain seq x y z
N MET A 1 2.22 -18.01 26.40
CA MET A 1 2.84 -17.60 25.12
C MET A 1 1.79 -16.88 24.33
N ASN A 2 1.83 -15.55 24.26
CA ASN A 2 0.66 -14.75 23.85
C ASN A 2 0.92 -13.91 22.59
N SER A 3 2.02 -14.15 21.89
CA SER A 3 2.40 -13.44 20.67
C SER A 3 3.18 -14.38 19.75
N ILE A 4 3.02 -14.21 18.43
CA ILE A 4 3.79 -14.92 17.39
C ILE A 4 5.30 -14.73 17.63
N ARG A 5 5.72 -13.53 18.07
CA ARG A 5 7.13 -13.27 18.41
C ARG A 5 7.60 -14.14 19.57
N THR A 6 6.82 -14.20 20.65
CA THR A 6 7.15 -15.05 21.82
C THR A 6 7.17 -16.52 21.45
N ILE A 7 6.26 -16.96 20.56
CA ILE A 7 6.24 -18.33 20.01
C ILE A 7 7.55 -18.62 19.27
N HIS A 8 7.93 -17.74 18.34
CA HIS A 8 9.16 -17.88 17.57
C HIS A 8 10.41 -17.92 18.46
N THR A 9 10.54 -17.00 19.43
CA THR A 9 11.69 -16.98 20.34
C THR A 9 11.76 -18.24 21.20
N ALA A 10 10.63 -18.66 21.79
CA ALA A 10 10.57 -19.85 22.65
C ALA A 10 10.90 -21.14 21.89
N ILE A 11 10.40 -21.28 20.66
CA ILE A 11 10.73 -22.43 19.81
C ILE A 11 12.24 -22.47 19.51
N ASN A 12 12.83 -21.35 19.09
CA ASN A 12 14.26 -21.31 18.79
C ASN A 12 15.13 -21.57 20.03
N PHE A 13 14.73 -21.05 21.19
CA PHE A 13 15.39 -21.32 22.45
C PHE A 13 15.34 -22.81 22.80
N GLU A 14 14.17 -23.45 22.67
CA GLU A 14 14.02 -24.88 22.95
C GLU A 14 14.80 -25.75 21.97
N ILE A 15 14.83 -25.39 20.68
CA ILE A 15 15.66 -26.07 19.68
C ILE A 15 17.13 -26.02 20.09
N ALA A 16 17.65 -24.84 20.45
CA ALA A 16 19.04 -24.68 20.87
C ALA A 16 19.35 -25.50 22.14
N ARG A 17 18.46 -25.48 23.13
CA ARG A 17 18.59 -26.26 24.36
C ARG A 17 18.63 -27.76 24.09
N GLN A 18 17.68 -28.28 23.31
CA GLN A 18 17.62 -29.72 23.00
C GLN A 18 18.84 -30.14 22.17
N PHE A 19 19.30 -29.27 21.27
CA PHE A 19 20.53 -29.50 20.51
C PHE A 19 21.76 -29.62 21.43
N GLU A 20 21.93 -28.73 22.41
CA GLU A 20 23.04 -28.81 23.38
C GLU A 20 23.02 -30.10 24.22
N ILE A 21 21.83 -30.53 24.65
CA ILE A 21 21.64 -31.79 25.39
C ILE A 21 22.09 -32.98 24.52
N LEU A 22 21.61 -33.05 23.27
CA LEU A 22 21.94 -34.14 22.35
C LEU A 22 23.43 -34.14 21.96
N ASN A 23 24.02 -32.96 21.73
CA ASN A 23 25.43 -32.82 21.38
C ASN A 23 26.37 -33.23 22.53
N SER A 24 25.88 -33.16 23.76
CA SER A 24 26.60 -33.63 24.96
C SER A 24 26.37 -35.12 25.25
N ASN A 25 25.82 -35.89 24.30
CA ASN A 25 25.36 -37.27 24.46
C ASN A 25 24.33 -37.46 25.61
N GLY A 26 23.58 -36.41 25.94
CA GLY A 26 22.48 -36.47 26.90
C GLY A 26 21.16 -36.92 26.26
N THR A 27 20.18 -37.25 27.10
CA THR A 27 18.84 -37.67 26.66
C THR A 27 17.84 -36.54 26.93
N VAL A 28 17.06 -36.15 25.91
CA VAL A 28 15.97 -35.17 26.07
C VAL A 28 14.80 -35.85 26.78
N GLN A 29 14.48 -35.37 27.98
CA GLN A 29 13.35 -35.87 28.77
C GLN A 29 12.02 -35.28 28.29
N LYS A 30 10.92 -36.04 28.47
CA LYS A 30 9.57 -35.54 28.21
C LYS A 30 9.13 -34.66 29.37
N GLU A 31 8.95 -33.38 29.11
CA GLU A 31 8.55 -32.41 30.13
C GLU A 31 7.55 -31.40 29.55
N THR A 32 6.76 -30.82 30.43
CA THR A 32 5.93 -29.66 30.11
C THR A 32 6.70 -28.42 30.54
N ARG A 33 7.06 -27.58 29.58
CA ARG A 33 7.81 -26.33 29.81
C ARG A 33 6.92 -25.12 29.53
N ALA A 34 7.14 -24.04 30.27
CA ALA A 34 6.54 -22.74 29.99
C ALA A 34 7.57 -21.80 29.37
N ALA A 35 7.13 -20.87 28.53
CA ALA A 35 7.99 -19.77 28.07
C ALA A 35 7.83 -18.57 29.00
N ASP A 36 8.93 -18.00 29.46
CA ASP A 36 8.95 -16.74 30.19
C ASP A 36 8.75 -15.53 29.26
N GLN A 37 8.83 -14.31 29.81
CA GLN A 37 8.65 -13.07 29.05
C GLN A 37 9.79 -12.82 28.05
N ASP A 38 10.98 -13.36 28.33
CA ASP A 38 12.16 -13.24 27.49
C ASP A 38 12.21 -14.34 26.40
N GLY A 39 11.24 -15.26 26.42
CA GLY A 39 11.15 -16.39 25.49
C GLY A 39 12.08 -17.54 25.85
N ARG A 40 12.58 -17.63 27.09
CA ARG A 40 13.30 -18.81 27.57
C ARG A 40 12.31 -19.86 28.05
N THR A 41 12.63 -21.12 27.83
CA THR A 41 11.81 -22.22 28.34
C THR A 41 12.23 -22.59 29.75
N VAL A 42 11.27 -22.72 30.66
CA VAL A 42 11.47 -23.14 32.05
C VAL A 42 10.66 -24.42 32.27
N SER A 43 11.26 -25.43 32.91
CA SER A 43 10.55 -26.67 33.23
C SER A 43 9.47 -26.40 34.27
N MET A 44 8.26 -26.90 34.03
CA MET A 44 7.14 -26.77 34.97
C MET A 44 6.84 -28.10 35.64
N ARG A 45 6.72 -29.16 34.84
CA ARG A 45 6.39 -30.49 35.31
C ARG A 45 7.06 -31.53 34.42
N GLU A 46 7.76 -32.46 35.04
CA GLU A 46 8.21 -33.68 34.40
C GLU A 46 6.99 -34.57 34.11
N LYS A 47 6.91 -35.08 32.88
CA LYS A 47 5.91 -36.11 32.59
C LYS A 47 6.48 -37.43 33.08
N ASP A 48 6.04 -37.88 34.26
CA ASP A 48 6.24 -39.28 34.66
C ASP A 48 5.67 -40.20 33.57
N ASP A 49 6.26 -41.39 33.40
CA ASP A 49 5.87 -42.40 32.40
C ASP A 49 4.41 -42.90 32.53
N VAL A 50 3.69 -42.45 33.56
CA VAL A 50 2.24 -42.64 33.69
C VAL A 50 1.54 -41.50 32.97
N ASP A 51 1.14 -41.75 31.72
CA ASP A 51 0.20 -40.90 30.99
C ASP A 51 -0.95 -40.53 31.93
N THR A 52 -1.30 -39.24 31.97
CA THR A 52 -2.42 -38.78 32.80
C THR A 52 -3.68 -39.51 32.33
N ASP A 53 -4.22 -40.39 33.18
CA ASP A 53 -5.43 -41.13 32.85
C ASP A 53 -6.65 -40.20 32.93
N TYR A 54 -6.99 -39.62 31.77
CA TYR A 54 -8.15 -38.76 31.58
C TYR A 54 -9.48 -39.52 31.69
N ARG A 55 -9.46 -40.86 31.78
CA ARG A 55 -10.66 -41.71 31.95
C ARG A 55 -11.77 -41.34 30.97
N PHE A 56 -11.40 -41.22 29.69
CA PHE A 56 -12.34 -40.90 28.62
C PHE A 56 -13.51 -41.90 28.64
N MET A 57 -14.73 -41.36 28.77
CA MET A 57 -15.98 -42.11 28.65
C MET A 57 -16.90 -41.36 27.68
N VAL A 58 -17.82 -42.09 27.06
CA VAL A 58 -18.86 -41.47 26.24
C VAL A 58 -19.75 -40.66 27.17
N GLU A 59 -19.90 -39.36 26.89
CA GLU A 59 -20.77 -38.46 27.66
C GLU A 59 -22.23 -38.98 27.60
N PRO A 60 -22.78 -39.50 28.71
CA PRO A 60 -24.11 -40.13 28.69
C PRO A 60 -25.24 -39.11 28.58
N ASN A 61 -25.01 -37.85 28.97
CA ASN A 61 -26.02 -36.80 28.94
C ASN A 61 -26.16 -36.15 27.55
N LEU A 62 -25.20 -36.36 26.65
CA LEU A 62 -25.25 -35.86 25.29
C LEU A 62 -25.65 -36.98 24.32
N PRO A 63 -26.85 -36.89 23.69
CA PRO A 63 -27.21 -37.84 22.66
C PRO A 63 -26.22 -37.73 21.47
N LYS A 64 -26.03 -38.84 20.75
CA LYS A 64 -25.14 -38.86 19.58
C LYS A 64 -25.61 -37.82 18.55
N LEU A 65 -24.73 -36.88 18.21
CA LEU A 65 -24.95 -35.94 17.12
C LEU A 65 -24.98 -36.71 15.79
N ARG A 66 -26.12 -36.70 15.10
CA ARG A 66 -26.24 -37.21 13.73
C ARG A 66 -26.16 -36.03 12.77
N ILE A 67 -25.05 -35.94 12.05
CA ILE A 67 -24.89 -34.97 10.97
C ILE A 67 -25.76 -35.44 9.81
N LYS A 68 -26.71 -34.60 9.39
CA LYS A 68 -27.57 -34.91 8.24
C LYS A 68 -26.84 -34.60 6.95
N GLU A 69 -27.11 -35.37 5.91
CA GLU A 69 -26.52 -35.14 4.58
C GLU A 69 -26.86 -33.74 4.06
N GLU A 70 -28.07 -33.23 4.34
CA GLU A 70 -28.46 -31.89 3.90
C GLU A 70 -27.58 -30.79 4.50
N TRP A 71 -27.07 -30.97 5.72
CA TRP A 71 -26.16 -30.00 6.34
C TRP A 71 -24.77 -30.00 5.68
N LEU A 72 -24.34 -31.17 5.20
CA LEU A 72 -23.09 -31.28 4.43
C LEU A 72 -23.23 -30.57 3.08
N THR A 73 -24.32 -30.85 2.35
CA THR A 73 -24.59 -30.18 1.08
C THR A 73 -24.71 -28.66 1.25
N MET A 74 -25.41 -28.19 2.28
CA MET A 74 -25.51 -26.76 2.58
C MET A 74 -24.15 -26.13 2.90
N ALA A 75 -23.32 -26.79 3.72
CA ALA A 75 -21.99 -26.27 4.06
C ALA A 75 -21.06 -26.23 2.83
N GLU A 76 -21.13 -27.22 1.94
CA GLU A 76 -20.39 -27.22 0.68
C GLU A 76 -20.85 -26.11 -0.26
N GLU A 77 -22.16 -25.90 -0.39
CA GLU A 77 -22.73 -24.80 -1.18
C GLU A 77 -22.35 -23.43 -0.59
N GLU A 78 -22.42 -23.25 0.73
CA GLU A 78 -21.95 -22.04 1.40
C GLU A 78 -20.47 -21.78 1.14
N MET A 79 -19.61 -22.80 1.27
CA MET A 79 -18.18 -22.66 1.00
C MET A 79 -17.90 -22.34 -0.48
N LYS A 80 -18.66 -22.92 -1.41
CA LYS A 80 -18.54 -22.64 -2.85
C LYS A 80 -19.04 -21.24 -3.21
N ASN A 81 -20.15 -20.81 -2.62
CA ASN A 81 -20.76 -19.50 -2.85
C ASN A 81 -19.98 -18.37 -2.16
N ALA A 82 -19.30 -18.66 -1.06
CA ALA A 82 -18.37 -17.73 -0.41
C ALA A 82 -17.20 -17.33 -1.33
N GLY A 83 -16.97 -18.09 -2.40
CA GLY A 83 -15.91 -17.85 -3.37
C GLY A 83 -14.52 -18.14 -2.80
N LYS A 84 -13.48 -17.69 -3.52
CA LYS A 84 -12.12 -17.72 -3.00
C LYS A 84 -12.01 -16.81 -1.78
N ALA A 85 -11.20 -17.21 -0.80
CA ALA A 85 -10.81 -16.30 0.28
C ALA A 85 -10.26 -15.00 -0.32
N ASP A 86 -10.53 -13.86 0.30
CA ASP A 86 -10.17 -12.54 -0.25
C ASP A 86 -8.69 -12.44 -0.62
N PHE A 87 -7.81 -13.03 0.18
CA PHE A 87 -6.39 -13.17 -0.13
C PHE A 87 -6.13 -13.89 -1.47
N GLU A 88 -6.76 -15.04 -1.69
CA GLU A 88 -6.58 -15.83 -2.91
C GLU A 88 -7.17 -15.14 -4.13
N TYR A 89 -8.31 -14.46 -3.96
CA TYR A 89 -8.89 -13.63 -5.02
C TYR A 89 -7.95 -12.50 -5.43
N LEU A 90 -7.43 -11.73 -4.46
CA LEU A 90 -6.50 -10.64 -4.72
C LEU A 90 -5.19 -11.13 -5.38
N ARG A 91 -4.65 -12.26 -4.92
CA ARG A 91 -3.41 -12.83 -5.46
C ARG A 91 -3.61 -13.44 -6.85
N ASP A 92 -4.56 -14.35 -7.00
CA ASP A 92 -4.66 -15.20 -8.20
C ASP A 92 -5.44 -14.55 -9.33
N VAL A 93 -6.48 -13.78 -9.00
CA VAL A 93 -7.38 -13.19 -10.01
C VAL A 93 -6.95 -11.79 -10.38
N ILE A 94 -6.61 -10.98 -9.37
CA ILE A 94 -6.21 -9.58 -9.60
C ILE A 94 -4.72 -9.46 -9.91
N GLY A 95 -3.88 -10.35 -9.35
CA GLY A 95 -2.44 -10.36 -9.56
C GLY A 95 -1.66 -9.52 -8.55
N PHE A 96 -2.20 -9.30 -7.35
CA PHE A 96 -1.48 -8.63 -6.26
C PHE A 96 -0.39 -9.55 -5.69
N ASP A 97 0.73 -8.97 -5.23
CA ASP A 97 1.77 -9.75 -4.59
C ASP A 97 1.27 -10.39 -3.27
N PRO A 98 1.77 -11.58 -2.88
CA PRO A 98 1.25 -12.29 -1.72
C PRO A 98 1.27 -11.49 -0.42
N ARG A 99 2.28 -10.63 -0.20
CA ARG A 99 2.38 -9.86 1.04
C ARG A 99 1.32 -8.76 1.08
N SER A 100 1.14 -8.04 -0.02
CA SER A 100 0.07 -7.04 -0.12
C SER A 100 -1.31 -7.67 -0.08
N SER A 101 -1.53 -8.83 -0.71
CA SER A 101 -2.82 -9.53 -0.66
C SER A 101 -3.20 -9.93 0.76
N ILE A 102 -2.26 -10.45 1.58
CA ILE A 102 -2.52 -10.77 2.99
C ILE A 102 -2.85 -9.50 3.75
N HIS A 103 -2.00 -8.46 3.64
CA HIS A 103 -2.20 -7.21 4.36
C HIS A 103 -3.55 -6.55 4.05
N ILE A 104 -4.00 -6.60 2.79
CA ILE A 104 -5.30 -6.06 2.37
C ILE A 104 -6.43 -6.93 2.89
N ALA A 105 -6.31 -8.26 2.82
CA ALA A 105 -7.37 -9.17 3.26
C ALA A 105 -7.59 -9.16 4.78
N GLU A 106 -6.55 -8.87 5.57
CA GLU A 106 -6.63 -8.78 7.04
C GLU A 106 -7.30 -7.50 7.55
N ASP A 107 -7.36 -6.44 6.73
CA ASP A 107 -7.94 -5.14 7.08
C ASP A 107 -9.27 -4.95 6.33
N PRO A 108 -10.44 -5.04 7.01
CA PRO A 108 -11.74 -4.95 6.36
C PRO A 108 -11.98 -3.63 5.62
N ASP A 109 -11.48 -2.52 6.16
CA ASP A 109 -11.64 -1.19 5.57
C ASP A 109 -10.81 -1.07 4.28
N LEU A 110 -9.56 -1.56 4.34
CA LEU A 110 -8.65 -1.58 3.20
C LEU A 110 -9.17 -2.50 2.10
N LEU A 111 -9.65 -3.68 2.47
CA LEU A 111 -10.27 -4.62 1.56
C LEU A 111 -11.49 -4.00 0.86
N ALA A 112 -12.37 -3.34 1.60
CA ALA A 112 -13.55 -2.69 1.03
C ALA A 112 -13.17 -1.59 0.03
N PHE A 113 -12.17 -0.75 0.34
CA PHE A 113 -11.67 0.26 -0.58
C PHE A 113 -11.04 -0.36 -1.85
N VAL A 114 -10.23 -1.40 -1.69
CA VAL A 114 -9.59 -2.12 -2.80
C VAL A 114 -10.61 -2.80 -3.69
N LYS A 115 -11.62 -3.48 -3.13
CA LYS A 115 -12.73 -4.09 -3.88
C LYS A 115 -13.48 -3.06 -4.72
N ARG A 116 -13.72 -1.86 -4.19
CA ARG A 116 -14.32 -0.73 -4.95
C ARG A 116 -13.43 -0.31 -6.11
N CYS A 117 -12.14 -0.12 -5.87
CA CYS A 117 -11.18 0.21 -6.93
C CYS A 117 -11.10 -0.86 -8.03
N ILE A 118 -11.10 -2.15 -7.65
CA ILE A 118 -11.10 -3.29 -8.57
C ILE A 118 -12.38 -3.32 -9.41
N ARG A 119 -13.55 -3.04 -8.81
CA ARG A 119 -14.82 -2.97 -9.55
C ARG A 119 -14.82 -1.84 -10.59
N LEU A 120 -14.21 -0.71 -10.26
CA LEU A 120 -14.08 0.46 -11.12
C LEU A 120 -12.85 0.40 -12.05
N ARG A 121 -12.11 -0.71 -12.01
CA ARG A 121 -10.86 -0.88 -12.75
C ARG A 121 -11.13 -1.07 -14.23
N ASP A 122 -10.43 -0.27 -15.04
CA ASP A 122 -10.25 -0.56 -16.46
C ASP A 122 -9.19 -1.67 -16.63
N SER A 123 -9.43 -2.57 -17.58
CA SER A 123 -8.48 -3.61 -18.04
C SER A 123 -7.05 -3.11 -18.26
N SER A 124 -6.87 -1.84 -18.61
CA SER A 124 -5.58 -1.21 -18.86
C SER A 124 -4.74 -0.93 -17.61
N VAL A 125 -5.35 -0.80 -16.42
CA VAL A 125 -4.62 -0.52 -15.18
C VAL A 125 -4.11 -1.83 -14.59
N SER A 126 -2.81 -1.95 -14.34
CA SER A 126 -2.23 -3.14 -13.73
C SER A 126 -2.41 -3.19 -12.20
N ALA A 127 -2.29 -4.39 -11.64
CA ALA A 127 -2.30 -4.62 -10.20
C ALA A 127 -1.18 -3.84 -9.47
N GLU A 128 0.02 -3.84 -10.04
CA GLU A 128 1.19 -3.16 -9.47
C GLU A 128 1.01 -1.64 -9.42
N GLU A 129 0.38 -1.06 -10.45
CA GLU A 129 0.07 0.38 -10.47
C GLU A 129 -0.91 0.76 -9.36
N ILE A 130 -1.94 -0.05 -9.11
CA ILE A 130 -2.87 0.17 -8.00
C ILE A 130 -2.12 0.15 -6.67
N LEU A 131 -1.29 -0.88 -6.43
CA LEU A 131 -0.51 -0.98 -5.20
C LEU A 131 0.49 0.18 -5.03
N TYR A 132 1.13 0.62 -6.11
CA TYR A 132 2.02 1.79 -6.10
C TYR A 132 1.26 3.05 -5.68
N TRP A 133 0.14 3.34 -6.34
CA TRP A 133 -0.65 4.54 -6.05
C TRP A 133 -1.35 4.48 -4.70
N MET A 134 -1.73 3.30 -4.21
CA MET A 134 -2.21 3.12 -2.84
C MET A 134 -1.16 3.50 -1.80
N LYS A 135 0.12 3.15 -2.03
CA LYS A 135 1.23 3.58 -1.15
C LYS A 135 1.40 5.10 -1.18
N GLN A 136 1.28 5.72 -2.35
CA GLN A 136 1.32 7.19 -2.47
C GLN A 136 0.12 7.85 -1.78
N LEU A 137 -1.07 7.28 -1.94
CA LEU A 137 -2.30 7.74 -1.28
C LEU A 137 -2.15 7.66 0.25
N LYS A 138 -1.71 6.51 0.78
CA LYS A 138 -1.45 6.34 2.22
C LYS A 138 -0.49 7.40 2.75
N THR A 139 0.61 7.63 2.04
CA THR A 139 1.60 8.66 2.41
C THR A 139 1.00 10.06 2.37
N THR A 140 0.18 10.34 1.37
CA THR A 140 -0.45 11.66 1.18
C THR A 140 -1.47 11.94 2.28
N MET A 141 -2.34 10.97 2.59
CA MET A 141 -3.35 11.11 3.64
C MET A 141 -2.71 11.23 5.03
N GLN A 142 -1.66 10.43 5.31
CA GLN A 142 -0.92 10.56 6.57
C GLN A 142 -0.31 11.95 6.76
N ARG A 143 0.23 12.55 5.69
CA ARG A 143 0.78 13.92 5.73
C ARG A 143 -0.31 14.97 5.92
N SER A 144 -1.50 14.75 5.36
CA SER A 144 -2.67 15.61 5.51
C SER A 144 -3.43 15.38 6.82
N LYS A 145 -3.04 14.38 7.62
CA LYS A 145 -3.74 13.90 8.82
C LYS A 145 -5.15 13.35 8.53
N CYS A 146 -5.36 12.83 7.33
CA CYS A 146 -6.63 12.23 6.94
C CYS A 146 -6.71 10.74 7.27
N ASN A 147 -7.91 10.22 7.51
CA ASN A 147 -8.14 8.80 7.77
C ASN A 147 -7.93 7.93 6.52
N TYR A 148 -7.04 6.93 6.61
CA TYR A 148 -6.77 5.96 5.55
C TYR A 148 -7.31 4.58 5.95
N PRO A 149 -7.97 3.83 5.05
CA PRO A 149 -8.29 4.17 3.65
C PRO A 149 -9.55 5.05 3.50
N PRO A 150 -9.73 5.73 2.34
CA PRO A 150 -10.97 6.45 2.05
C PRO A 150 -12.18 5.51 2.00
N GLN A 151 -13.30 5.96 2.57
CA GLN A 151 -14.53 5.17 2.66
C GLN A 151 -15.60 5.59 1.66
N SER A 152 -15.36 6.58 0.81
CA SER A 152 -16.33 7.06 -0.17
C SER A 152 -16.20 6.33 -1.52
N GLU A 153 -17.33 5.93 -2.10
CA GLU A 153 -17.41 5.40 -3.47
C GLU A 153 -16.97 6.46 -4.50
N PHE A 154 -17.35 7.72 -4.27
CA PHE A 154 -16.91 8.85 -5.09
C PHE A 154 -15.39 8.92 -5.14
N PHE A 155 -14.73 8.85 -3.98
CA PHE A 155 -13.26 8.89 -3.90
C PHE A 155 -12.62 7.74 -4.69
N ALA A 156 -13.14 6.52 -4.58
CA ALA A 156 -12.62 5.38 -5.34
C ALA A 156 -12.71 5.61 -6.87
N ARG A 157 -13.81 6.23 -7.34
CA ARG A 157 -13.98 6.61 -8.76
C ARG A 157 -12.99 7.68 -9.18
N GLN A 158 -12.78 8.70 -8.35
CA GLN A 158 -11.79 9.76 -8.62
C GLN A 158 -10.36 9.21 -8.63
N PHE A 159 -10.05 8.32 -7.69
CA PHE A 159 -8.76 7.64 -7.60
C PHE A 159 -8.47 6.86 -8.88
N MET A 160 -9.40 6.00 -9.34
CA MET A 160 -9.21 5.25 -10.58
C MET A 160 -9.12 6.15 -11.82
N THR A 161 -9.87 7.26 -11.85
CA THR A 161 -9.78 8.27 -12.91
C THR A 161 -8.39 8.92 -12.95
N LEU A 162 -7.82 9.29 -11.80
CA LEU A 162 -6.46 9.83 -11.72
C LEU A 162 -5.42 8.83 -12.25
N LEU A 163 -5.54 7.55 -11.90
CA LEU A 163 -4.64 6.50 -12.39
C LEU A 163 -4.67 6.41 -13.93
N ASN A 164 -5.86 6.46 -14.53
CA ASN A 164 -6.03 6.48 -15.98
C ASN A 164 -5.40 7.73 -16.62
N LEU A 165 -5.60 8.92 -16.03
CA LEU A 165 -5.06 10.17 -16.55
C LEU A 165 -3.52 10.23 -16.50
N VAL A 166 -2.90 9.65 -15.47
CA VAL A 166 -1.43 9.53 -15.41
C VAL A 166 -0.92 8.58 -16.49
N ARG A 167 -1.57 7.42 -16.64
CA ARG A 167 -1.18 6.44 -17.67
C ARG A 167 -1.27 7.03 -19.08
N GLN A 168 -2.33 7.80 -19.34
CA GLN A 168 -2.51 8.53 -20.59
C GLN A 168 -1.56 9.73 -20.75
N ARG A 169 -0.65 9.97 -19.79
CA ARG A 169 0.29 11.11 -19.76
C ARG A 169 -0.36 12.49 -19.75
N ARG A 170 -1.68 12.60 -19.54
CA ARG A 170 -2.45 13.86 -19.53
C ARG A 170 -2.22 14.69 -18.26
N LEU A 171 -1.82 14.04 -17.17
CA LEU A 171 -1.43 14.68 -15.92
C LEU A 171 -0.01 14.29 -15.53
N THR A 172 0.72 15.22 -14.93
CA THR A 172 2.04 14.94 -14.36
C THR A 172 1.90 14.19 -13.04
N HIS A 173 2.94 13.44 -12.66
CA HIS A 173 2.97 12.69 -11.40
C HIS A 173 2.73 13.59 -10.18
N LEU A 174 3.39 14.75 -10.13
CA LEU A 174 3.22 15.71 -9.03
C LEU A 174 1.81 16.30 -8.98
N ARG A 175 1.19 16.55 -10.13
CA ARG A 175 -0.17 17.08 -10.19
C ARG A 175 -1.16 16.07 -9.63
N VAL A 176 -0.96 14.78 -9.89
CA VAL A 176 -1.81 13.74 -9.29
C VAL A 176 -1.62 13.63 -7.79
N LEU A 177 -0.40 13.76 -7.26
CA LEU A 177 -0.21 13.83 -5.81
C LEU A 177 -0.91 15.02 -5.16
N ASP A 178 -0.90 16.19 -5.83
CA ASP A 178 -1.65 17.36 -5.34
C ASP A 178 -3.16 17.15 -5.38
N LEU A 179 -3.69 16.52 -6.43
CA LEU A 179 -5.10 16.20 -6.56
C LEU A 179 -5.52 15.15 -5.52
N LEU A 180 -4.73 14.09 -5.32
CA LEU A 180 -4.97 13.12 -4.25
C LEU A 180 -5.03 13.80 -2.88
N ARG A 181 -4.13 14.76 -2.63
CA ARG A 181 -4.15 15.56 -1.40
C ARG A 181 -5.44 16.37 -1.30
N TYR A 182 -5.80 17.11 -2.34
CA TYR A 182 -7.01 17.93 -2.39
C TYR A 182 -8.26 17.10 -2.15
N TYR A 183 -8.47 16.04 -2.91
CA TYR A 183 -9.64 15.16 -2.75
C TYR A 183 -9.63 14.46 -1.37
N SER A 184 -8.46 14.13 -0.82
CA SER A 184 -8.40 13.53 0.52
C SER A 184 -8.84 14.48 1.62
N THR A 185 -8.55 15.78 1.49
CA THR A 185 -8.93 16.78 2.50
C THR A 185 -10.36 17.28 2.33
N THR A 186 -10.83 17.39 1.09
CA THR A 186 -12.17 17.93 0.79
C THR A 186 -13.27 16.91 1.08
N PHE A 187 -12.99 15.62 0.85
CA PHE A 187 -13.96 14.53 1.02
C PHE A 187 -13.64 13.68 2.27
N GLU A 188 -12.98 14.28 3.26
CA GLU A 188 -12.82 13.66 4.57
C GLU A 188 -14.12 13.78 5.37
N GLY A 189 -14.96 12.76 5.30
CA GLY A 189 -16.24 12.66 6.03
C GLY A 189 -17.47 12.61 5.11
N ASP A 190 -18.58 12.05 5.61
CA ASP A 190 -19.89 11.91 4.94
C ASP A 190 -20.60 13.26 4.62
N SER A 191 -19.87 14.38 4.66
CA SER A 191 -20.37 15.72 4.39
C SER A 191 -20.72 15.88 2.91
N SER A 192 -21.98 15.58 2.64
CA SER A 192 -22.69 15.64 1.35
C SER A 192 -23.02 17.08 0.92
N GLU A 193 -22.13 18.04 1.20
CA GLU A 193 -22.38 19.48 0.97
C GLU A 193 -21.44 20.13 -0.06
N GLY A 194 -20.46 19.39 -0.58
CA GLY A 194 -19.69 19.82 -1.75
C GLY A 194 -20.34 19.31 -3.03
N GLU A 195 -20.46 20.15 -4.06
CA GLU A 195 -20.65 19.65 -5.42
C GLU A 195 -19.55 18.60 -5.69
N GLU A 196 -19.96 17.38 -6.01
CA GLU A 196 -19.09 16.26 -6.37
C GLU A 196 -18.37 16.56 -7.70
N GLU A 197 -17.49 17.56 -7.74
CA GLU A 197 -16.80 17.98 -8.94
C GLU A 197 -15.81 16.88 -9.38
N GLY A 198 -16.02 16.41 -10.61
CA GLY A 198 -15.20 15.40 -11.26
C GLY A 198 -13.71 15.80 -11.30
N VAL A 199 -12.77 14.86 -11.18
CA VAL A 199 -11.32 15.16 -11.39
C VAL A 199 -11.11 15.83 -12.74
N THR A 200 -11.78 15.31 -13.77
CA THR A 200 -11.71 15.85 -15.13
C THR A 200 -12.28 17.26 -15.23
N GLU A 201 -13.39 17.53 -14.54
CA GLU A 201 -14.04 18.85 -14.52
C GLU A 201 -13.19 19.87 -13.77
N PHE A 202 -12.66 19.48 -12.60
CA PHE A 202 -11.75 20.30 -11.80
C PHE A 202 -10.50 20.68 -12.59
N VAL A 203 -9.88 19.72 -13.27
CA VAL A 203 -8.66 19.93 -14.07
C VAL A 203 -8.94 20.83 -15.28
N GLU A 204 -10.08 20.67 -15.95
CA GLU A 204 -10.49 21.51 -17.08
C GLU A 204 -10.73 22.96 -16.64
N LYS A 205 -11.53 23.16 -15.59
CA LYS A 205 -11.89 24.47 -15.04
C LYS A 205 -10.67 25.27 -14.57
N HIS A 206 -9.68 24.60 -13.99
CA HIS A 206 -8.45 25.21 -13.51
C HIS A 206 -7.29 25.15 -14.53
N GLN A 207 -7.54 24.65 -15.75
CA GLN A 207 -6.54 24.52 -16.82
C GLN A 207 -5.24 23.79 -16.40
N LEU A 208 -5.40 22.72 -15.62
CA LEU A 208 -4.29 21.97 -15.00
C LEU A 208 -3.75 20.82 -15.85
N TRP A 209 -4.16 20.74 -17.12
CA TRP A 209 -3.66 19.75 -18.07
C TRP A 209 -2.15 19.90 -18.32
N ARG A 210 -1.49 18.76 -18.50
CA ARG A 210 -0.08 18.73 -18.90
C ARG A 210 0.12 19.46 -20.24
N ILE A 211 1.19 20.24 -20.32
CA ILE A 211 1.65 20.84 -21.57
C ILE A 211 2.50 19.81 -22.31
N GLU A 212 2.10 19.46 -23.52
CA GLU A 212 2.84 18.51 -24.39
C GLU A 212 3.68 19.22 -25.46
N ASP A 213 3.35 20.46 -25.81
CA ASP A 213 4.08 21.21 -26.85
C ASP A 213 5.48 21.61 -26.35
N THR A 214 6.50 21.00 -26.95
CA THR A 214 7.91 21.26 -26.65
C THR A 214 8.28 22.73 -26.84
N ARG A 215 7.73 23.42 -27.84
CA ARG A 215 8.05 24.84 -28.10
C ARG A 215 7.47 25.73 -27.02
N GLU A 216 6.28 25.40 -26.51
CA GLU A 216 5.67 26.12 -25.40
C GLU A 216 6.49 25.93 -24.12
N ILE A 217 6.93 24.70 -23.85
CA ILE A 217 7.81 24.37 -22.72
C ILE A 217 9.11 25.17 -22.81
N GLU A 218 9.81 25.14 -23.95
CA GLU A 218 11.05 25.88 -24.17
C GLU A 218 10.89 27.39 -23.94
N ARG A 219 9.79 27.98 -24.43
CA ARG A 219 9.49 29.40 -24.24
C ARG A 219 9.27 29.73 -22.76
N LEU A 220 8.43 28.97 -22.06
CA LEU A 220 8.13 29.19 -20.64
C LEU A 220 9.38 29.02 -19.77
N VAL A 221 10.17 27.96 -20.03
CA VAL A 221 11.43 27.70 -19.32
C VAL A 221 12.43 28.83 -19.60
N GLY A 222 12.60 29.23 -20.86
CA GLY A 222 13.51 30.30 -21.27
C GLY A 222 13.15 31.66 -20.65
N ASP A 223 11.87 32.01 -20.59
CA ASP A 223 11.39 33.24 -19.94
C ASP A 223 11.68 33.23 -18.43
N MET A 224 11.47 32.10 -17.76
CA MET A 224 11.75 31.97 -16.34
C MET A 224 13.24 31.96 -16.03
N MET A 225 14.06 31.35 -16.89
CA MET A 225 15.52 31.37 -16.80
C MET A 225 16.07 32.79 -16.95
N ARG A 226 15.56 33.56 -17.92
CA ARG A 226 15.92 34.98 -18.13
C ARG A 226 15.52 35.86 -16.96
N ARG A 227 14.41 35.58 -16.28
CA ARG A 227 14.01 36.32 -15.06
C ARG A 227 14.89 35.99 -13.84
N ASN A 228 15.62 34.89 -13.85
CA ASN A 228 16.39 34.37 -12.72
C ASN A 228 17.89 34.23 -13.03
N GLU A 229 18.47 35.16 -13.79
CA GLU A 229 19.84 35.05 -14.33
C GLU A 229 20.91 34.70 -13.29
N LYS A 230 20.85 35.31 -12.10
CA LYS A 230 21.81 35.03 -10.99
C LYS A 230 21.81 33.56 -10.56
N LEU A 231 20.66 32.89 -10.63
CA LEU A 231 20.56 31.46 -10.31
C LEU A 231 21.02 30.61 -11.49
N VAL A 232 20.78 31.06 -12.72
CA VAL A 232 21.21 30.38 -13.96
C VAL A 232 22.73 30.33 -14.03
N GLU A 233 23.41 31.44 -13.73
CA GLU A 233 24.87 31.51 -13.72
C GLU A 233 25.48 30.58 -12.66
N LYS A 234 24.89 30.54 -11.45
CA LYS A 234 25.31 29.61 -10.39
C LYS A 234 25.07 28.15 -10.78
N ALA A 235 23.95 27.85 -11.42
CA ALA A 235 23.63 26.52 -11.91
C ALA A 235 24.60 26.08 -13.03
N ARG A 236 24.97 27.00 -13.92
CA ARG A 236 25.99 26.78 -14.97
C ARG A 236 27.36 26.44 -14.40
N ASN A 237 27.75 27.06 -13.29
CA ASN A 237 29.00 26.76 -12.58
C ASN A 237 28.97 25.40 -11.83
N GLY A 238 28.01 24.53 -12.12
CA GLY A 238 27.92 23.18 -11.56
C GLY A 238 27.25 23.11 -10.18
N ASN A 239 26.59 24.18 -9.71
CA ASN A 239 25.92 24.15 -8.41
C ASN A 239 24.56 23.44 -8.49
N SER A 240 24.54 22.16 -8.10
CA SER A 240 23.32 21.33 -8.08
C SER A 240 22.17 21.90 -7.23
N LYS A 241 22.47 22.67 -6.17
CA LYS A 241 21.43 23.30 -5.34
C LYS A 241 20.72 24.41 -6.10
N SER A 242 21.46 25.22 -6.86
CA SER A 242 20.89 26.28 -7.70
C SER A 242 20.05 25.71 -8.83
N PHE A 243 20.49 24.63 -9.47
CA PHE A 243 19.70 23.93 -10.49
C PHE A 243 18.37 23.39 -9.92
N ASN A 244 18.42 22.70 -8.78
CA ASN A 244 17.21 22.19 -8.13
C ASN A 244 16.24 23.30 -7.71
N ARG A 245 16.77 24.44 -7.23
CA ARG A 245 15.96 25.61 -6.89
C ARG A 245 15.27 26.21 -8.12
N LEU A 246 15.99 26.37 -9.23
CA LEU A 246 15.41 26.83 -10.50
C LEU A 246 14.32 25.87 -11.00
N ARG A 247 14.59 24.57 -10.96
CA ARG A 247 13.62 23.55 -11.35
C ARG A 247 12.34 23.68 -10.54
N ASN A 248 12.44 23.82 -9.22
CA ASN A 248 11.27 23.97 -8.36
C ASN A 248 10.51 25.27 -8.65
N LEU A 249 11.21 26.39 -8.87
CA LEU A 249 10.59 27.68 -9.23
C LEU A 249 9.83 27.61 -10.55
N ILE A 250 10.42 27.00 -11.58
CA ILE A 250 9.76 26.85 -12.88
C ILE A 250 8.56 25.90 -12.76
N ASN A 251 8.73 24.79 -12.05
CA ASN A 251 7.67 23.83 -11.81
C ASN A 251 6.49 24.46 -11.03
N GLU A 252 6.75 25.32 -10.05
CA GLU A 252 5.69 26.08 -9.35
C GLU A 252 5.03 27.12 -10.24
N ALA A 253 5.83 27.89 -11.00
CA ALA A 253 5.31 28.93 -11.90
C ALA A 253 4.45 28.38 -13.05
N THR A 254 4.73 27.16 -13.47
CA THR A 254 3.95 26.45 -14.50
C THR A 254 2.86 25.57 -13.89
N GLU A 255 2.59 25.71 -12.59
CA GLU A 255 1.62 24.92 -11.86
C GLU A 255 1.80 23.42 -12.11
N LYS A 256 3.04 22.92 -12.11
CA LYS A 256 3.37 21.49 -12.26
C LYS A 256 2.78 20.86 -13.52
N ARG A 257 2.53 21.66 -14.57
CA ARG A 257 1.98 21.22 -15.86
C ARG A 257 3.04 20.65 -16.80
N ILE A 258 4.31 20.78 -16.45
CA ILE A 258 5.44 20.23 -17.23
C ILE A 258 5.98 19.01 -16.48
N ASP A 259 6.26 17.93 -17.20
CA ASP A 259 6.90 16.76 -16.59
C ASP A 259 8.31 17.09 -16.10
N ILE A 260 8.71 16.52 -14.96
CA ILE A 260 10.00 16.85 -14.34
C ILE A 260 11.17 16.44 -15.25
N ALA A 261 11.06 15.31 -15.95
CA ALA A 261 12.12 14.83 -16.83
C ALA A 261 12.31 15.80 -18.01
N GLU A 262 11.22 16.14 -18.69
CA GLU A 262 11.19 17.11 -19.80
C GLU A 262 11.68 18.49 -19.36
N LEU A 263 11.22 18.96 -18.20
CA LEU A 263 11.70 20.20 -17.60
C LEU A 263 13.22 20.17 -17.39
N CYS A 264 13.76 19.09 -16.82
CA CYS A 264 15.19 18.96 -16.59
C CYS A 264 15.99 18.91 -17.90
N GLU A 265 15.47 18.27 -18.94
CA GLU A 265 16.11 18.21 -20.26
C GLU A 265 16.19 19.59 -20.91
N VAL A 266 15.07 20.31 -20.98
CA VAL A 266 15.01 21.67 -21.56
C VAL A 266 15.88 22.64 -20.76
N MET A 267 15.89 22.53 -19.44
CA MET A 267 16.77 23.34 -18.58
C MET A 267 18.25 23.11 -18.89
N LYS A 268 18.67 21.85 -19.14
CA LYS A 268 20.06 21.53 -19.50
C LYS A 268 20.42 22.09 -20.87
N GLN A 269 19.57 21.90 -21.86
CA GLN A 269 19.77 22.46 -23.21
C GLN A 269 19.94 23.98 -23.18
N PHE A 270 19.14 24.69 -22.38
CA PHE A 270 19.25 26.15 -22.23
C PHE A 270 20.56 26.59 -21.55
N LEU A 271 21.07 25.79 -20.60
CA LEU A 271 22.35 26.06 -19.94
C LEU A 271 23.54 25.85 -20.89
N ASP A 272 23.45 24.85 -21.77
CA ASP A 272 24.48 24.47 -22.74
C ASP A 272 24.53 25.38 -23.98
N GLN A 273 23.38 25.90 -24.46
CA GLN A 273 23.29 26.72 -25.68
C GLN A 273 24.02 28.08 -25.62
N LYS A 274 24.45 28.55 -24.45
CA LYS A 274 25.20 29.81 -24.29
C LYS A 274 26.72 29.61 -24.17
N LEU A 275 27.24 28.45 -24.58
CA LEU A 275 28.68 28.13 -24.66
C LEU A 275 29.38 28.58 -25.96
N VAL A 276 28.70 29.34 -26.82
CA VAL A 276 29.28 29.92 -28.05
C VAL A 276 29.18 31.43 -28.01
#